data_AF-A0A9X5CQP4-F1
#
_entry.id   AF-A0A9X5CQP4-F1
#
_cell.length_a   1.000
_cell.length_b   1.000
_cell.length_c   1.000
_cell.angle_alpha   90.00
_cell.angle_beta   90.00
_cell.angle_gamma   90.00
#
_symmetry.space_group_name_H-M   'P 1'
#
loop_
_entity.id
_entity.type
_entity.pdbx_description
1 polymer ?
#
loop_
_entity_poly.entity_id
_entity_poly.type
_entity_poly.pdbx_seq_one_letter_code
_entity_poly.pdbx_strand_id
1 'polypeptide(L)'
;AARPDDTPEEIVHRLTSTAYPADIPQLDAYAALTTVLGDAPVRARAAEGPVTVRDTASADRAANRATAFVLLGTAGVLAVLWAVIAVPRARARGWRPADTGRD
;
A
#
# COMPACT_ATOMS: atom_id res chain seq x y z
N ALA A 1 -5.19 -6.80 25.49
CA ALA A 1 -4.63 -7.95 24.76
C ALA A 1 -4.84 -9.21 25.60
N ALA A 2 -5.01 -10.39 24.99
CA ALA A 2 -5.40 -11.61 25.71
C ALA A 2 -4.27 -12.21 26.59
N ARG A 3 -3.00 -11.90 26.31
CA ARG A 3 -1.83 -12.22 27.14
C ARG A 3 -0.80 -11.07 27.06
N PRO A 4 -0.93 -10.03 27.89
CA PRO A 4 -0.10 -8.82 27.79
C PRO A 4 1.31 -9.00 28.36
N ASP A 5 1.53 -10.03 29.18
CA ASP A 5 2.78 -10.25 29.90
C ASP A 5 3.76 -11.17 29.16
N ASP A 6 3.39 -11.67 27.97
CA ASP A 6 4.25 -12.55 27.18
C ASP A 6 5.47 -11.80 26.64
N THR A 7 6.61 -12.46 26.70
CA THR A 7 7.84 -12.02 26.04
C THR A 7 7.74 -12.17 24.51
N PRO A 8 8.54 -11.40 23.73
CA PRO A 8 8.58 -11.55 22.27
C PRO A 8 8.84 -12.98 21.80
N GLU A 9 9.71 -13.72 22.49
CA GLU A 9 10.05 -15.11 22.18
C GLU A 9 8.85 -16.05 22.39
N GLU A 10 8.09 -15.86 23.47
CA GLU A 10 6.86 -16.61 23.75
C GLU A 10 5.75 -16.30 22.75
N ILE A 11 5.68 -15.06 22.27
CA ILE A 11 4.77 -14.65 21.20
C ILE A 11 5.14 -15.37 19.90
N VAL A 12 6.41 -15.33 19.49
CA VAL A 12 6.89 -16.01 18.27
C VAL A 12 6.67 -17.51 18.36
N HIS A 13 7.00 -18.14 19.49
CA HIS A 13 6.81 -19.56 19.69
C HIS A 13 5.33 -19.97 19.56
N ARG A 14 4.42 -19.22 20.19
CA ARG A 14 2.98 -19.49 20.09
C ARG A 14 2.43 -19.31 18.68
N LEU A 15 2.80 -18.20 18.01
CA LEU A 15 2.35 -17.92 16.64
C LEU A 15 2.79 -19.00 15.66
N THR A 16 4.02 -19.49 15.80
CA THR A 16 4.58 -20.49 14.89
C THR A 16 4.14 -21.92 15.19
N SER A 17 3.94 -22.27 16.46
CA SER A 17 3.48 -23.61 16.87
C SER A 17 2.01 -23.88 16.58
N THR A 18 1.19 -22.82 16.47
CA THR A 18 -0.24 -22.90 16.17
C THR A 18 -0.56 -22.57 14.71
N ALA A 19 0.47 -22.37 13.88
CA ALA A 19 0.31 -22.13 12.45
C ALA A 19 -0.35 -23.33 11.75
N TYR A 20 -1.17 -23.05 10.75
CA TYR A 20 -1.81 -24.11 9.97
C TYR A 20 -0.76 -24.93 9.22
N PRO A 21 -0.87 -26.29 9.21
CA PRO A 21 0.07 -27.13 8.49
C PRO A 21 -0.12 -26.96 6.99
N ALA A 22 0.84 -26.29 6.36
CA ALA A 22 0.96 -26.13 4.92
C ALA A 22 2.44 -26.05 4.54
N ASP A 23 2.75 -26.20 3.25
CA ASP A 23 4.12 -26.10 2.71
C ASP A 23 4.80 -24.77 3.09
N ILE A 24 4.00 -23.71 3.25
CA ILE A 24 4.38 -22.46 3.90
C ILE A 24 3.46 -22.29 5.12
N PRO A 25 3.98 -22.31 6.36
CA PRO A 25 3.15 -22.21 7.55
C PRO A 25 2.44 -20.86 7.59
N GLN A 26 1.11 -20.89 7.62
CA GLN A 26 0.28 -19.69 7.69
C GLN A 26 -0.07 -19.40 9.16
N LEU A 27 0.21 -18.17 9.60
CA LEU A 27 -0.12 -17.73 10.96
C LEU A 27 -1.64 -17.71 11.14
N ASP A 28 -2.15 -18.55 12.02
CA ASP A 28 -3.54 -18.55 12.45
C ASP A 28 -3.66 -17.82 13.79
N ALA A 29 -4.02 -16.54 13.73
CA ALA A 29 -4.20 -15.72 14.93
C ALA A 29 -5.33 -16.25 15.83
N TYR A 30 -6.33 -16.92 15.27
CA TYR A 30 -7.41 -17.52 16.04
C TYR A 30 -6.91 -18.75 16.80
N ALA A 31 -6.20 -19.66 16.12
CA ALA A 31 -5.57 -20.80 16.77
C ALA A 31 -4.56 -20.36 17.84
N ALA A 32 -3.73 -19.35 17.55
CA ALA A 32 -2.75 -18.81 18.49
C ALA A 32 -3.37 -18.28 19.80
N LEU A 33 -4.58 -17.74 19.73
CA LEU A 33 -5.26 -17.17 20.91
C LEU A 33 -6.15 -18.17 21.64
N THR A 34 -6.72 -19.15 20.94
CA THR A 34 -7.73 -20.07 21.49
C THR A 34 -7.18 -21.43 21.88
N THR A 35 -6.06 -21.86 21.30
CA THR A 35 -5.48 -23.17 21.61
C THR A 35 -4.72 -23.13 22.94
N VAL A 36 -4.97 -24.15 23.75
CA VAL A 36 -4.12 -24.49 24.90
C VAL A 36 -3.03 -25.40 24.38
N LEU A 37 -1.86 -24.81 24.10
CA LEU A 37 -0.74 -25.54 23.55
C LEU A 37 -0.19 -26.49 24.64
N GLY A 38 -0.34 -27.80 24.44
CA GLY A 38 0.42 -28.81 25.19
C GLY A 38 1.84 -28.91 24.66
N ASP A 39 2.74 -29.52 25.43
CA ASP A 39 4.21 -29.58 25.20
C ASP A 39 4.67 -30.40 23.98
N ALA A 40 3.80 -30.61 22.99
CA ALA A 40 4.05 -31.40 21.80
C ALA A 40 4.59 -30.52 20.66
N PRO A 41 5.84 -30.73 20.19
CA PRO A 41 6.41 -29.92 19.13
C PRO A 41 5.79 -30.29 17.77
N VAL A 42 4.95 -29.40 17.21
CA VAL A 42 4.54 -29.47 15.81
C VAL A 42 5.69 -28.96 14.95
N ARG A 43 6.53 -29.88 14.47
CA ARG A 43 7.65 -29.55 13.60
C ARG A 43 7.15 -29.39 12.16
N ALA A 44 6.69 -28.19 11.80
CA ALA A 44 6.52 -27.83 10.40
C ALA A 44 7.87 -27.98 9.69
N ARG A 45 7.91 -28.74 8.59
CA ARG A 45 9.14 -28.90 7.81
C ARG A 45 9.51 -27.54 7.22
N ALA A 46 10.64 -26.98 7.65
CA ALA A 46 11.14 -25.73 7.09
C ALA A 46 11.40 -25.92 5.60
N ALA A 47 10.79 -25.07 4.76
CA ALA A 47 11.06 -25.05 3.33
C ALA A 47 12.55 -24.72 3.11
N GLU A 48 13.25 -25.59 2.39
CA GLU A 48 14.68 -25.47 2.10
C GLU A 48 14.92 -24.47 0.95
N GLY A 49 14.68 -23.18 1.18
CA GLY A 49 15.08 -22.14 0.23
C GLY A 49 14.33 -20.80 0.34
N PRO A 50 14.91 -19.69 -0.14
CA PRO A 50 14.22 -18.41 -0.23
C PRO A 50 12.99 -18.52 -1.15
N VAL A 51 11.83 -18.09 -0.67
CA VAL A 51 10.62 -17.98 -1.50
C VAL A 51 10.83 -16.87 -2.54
N THR A 52 10.76 -17.21 -3.82
CA THR A 52 10.85 -16.22 -4.90
C THR A 52 9.46 -15.67 -5.21
N VAL A 53 9.31 -14.35 -5.12
CA VAL A 53 8.09 -13.66 -5.54
C VAL A 53 8.22 -13.32 -7.02
N ARG A 54 7.10 -13.32 -7.74
CA ARG A 54 7.07 -12.92 -9.16
C ARG A 54 7.55 -11.48 -9.32
N ASP A 55 8.46 -11.25 -10.25
CA ASP A 55 8.91 -9.89 -10.63
C ASP A 55 7.77 -9.13 -11.34
N THR A 56 7.34 -8.00 -10.76
CA THR A 56 6.30 -7.11 -11.29
C THR A 56 6.85 -5.77 -11.81
N ALA A 57 8.17 -5.56 -11.81
CA ALA A 57 8.77 -4.25 -12.07
C ALA A 57 8.44 -3.66 -13.44
N SER A 58 8.13 -4.49 -14.45
CA SER A 58 7.69 -4.03 -15.77
C SER A 58 6.24 -3.50 -15.75
N ALA A 59 5.35 -4.22 -15.06
CA ALA A 59 3.95 -3.84 -14.90
C ALA A 59 3.82 -2.56 -14.08
N ASP A 60 4.59 -2.44 -12.99
CA ASP A 60 4.59 -1.26 -12.12
C ASP A 60 5.04 0.00 -12.87
N ARG A 61 6.08 -0.11 -13.71
CA ARG A 61 6.54 0.99 -14.56
C ARG A 61 5.50 1.41 -15.60
N ALA A 62 4.79 0.46 -16.20
CA ALA A 62 3.73 0.75 -17.16
C ALA A 62 2.54 1.45 -16.49
N ALA A 63 2.10 0.94 -15.33
CA ALA A 63 1.03 1.54 -14.55
C ALA A 63 1.38 2.97 -14.12
N ASN A 64 2.61 3.20 -13.64
CA ASN A 64 3.03 4.53 -13.20
C ASN A 64 3.01 5.57 -14.35
N ARG A 65 3.44 5.18 -15.55
CA ARG A 65 3.37 6.05 -16.74
C ARG A 65 1.92 6.35 -17.12
N ALA A 66 1.04 5.35 -17.10
CA ALA A 66 -0.38 5.55 -17.37
C ALA A 66 -1.00 6.54 -16.36
N THR A 67 -0.72 6.37 -15.07
CA THR A 67 -1.16 7.29 -14.02
C THR A 67 -0.67 8.72 -14.28
N ALA A 68 0.60 8.90 -14.67
CA ALA A 68 1.15 10.21 -15.00
C ALA A 68 0.40 10.89 -16.15
N PHE A 69 0.08 10.16 -17.23
CA PHE A 69 -0.71 10.71 -18.34
C PHE A 69 -2.14 11.06 -17.94
N VAL A 70 -2.79 10.23 -17.12
CA VAL A 70 -4.13 10.51 -16.61
C VAL A 70 -4.13 11.77 -15.74
N LEU A 71 -3.17 11.90 -14.84
CA LEU A 71 -3.03 13.08 -13.99
C LEU A 71 -2.77 14.33 -14.82
N LEU A 72 -1.86 14.26 -15.78
CA LEU A 72 -1.53 15.39 -16.66
C LEU A 72 -2.73 15.81 -17.52
N GLY A 73 -3.43 14.85 -18.12
CA GLY A 73 -4.63 15.09 -18.91
C GLY A 73 -5.76 15.70 -18.08
N THR A 74 -6.01 15.14 -16.89
CA THR A 74 -7.03 15.64 -15.96
C THR A 74 -6.71 17.06 -15.50
N ALA A 75 -5.46 17.32 -15.12
CA ALA A 75 -5.01 18.65 -14.73
C ALA A 75 -5.18 19.67 -15.88
N GLY A 76 -4.84 19.28 -17.11
CA GLY A 76 -5.04 20.10 -18.30
C GLY A 76 -6.51 20.46 -18.54
N VAL A 77 -7.40 19.47 -18.48
CA VAL A 77 -8.85 19.68 -18.61
C VAL A 77 -9.37 20.62 -17.52
N LEU A 78 -8.98 20.39 -16.26
CA LEU A 78 -9.37 21.26 -15.14
C LEU A 78 -8.84 22.69 -15.32
N ALA A 79 -7.61 22.87 -15.79
CA ALA A 79 -7.04 24.19 -16.06
C ALA A 79 -7.82 24.93 -17.15
N VAL A 80 -8.22 24.26 -18.23
CA VAL A 80 -9.04 24.84 -19.30
C VAL A 80 -10.43 25.22 -18.77
N LEU A 81 -11.10 24.32 -18.06
CA LEU A 81 -12.42 24.59 -17.47
C LEU A 81 -12.35 25.76 -16.49
N TRP A 82 -11.32 25.79 -15.64
CA TRP A 82 -11.08 26.89 -14.74
C TRP A 82 -10.85 28.21 -15.50
N ALA A 83 -10.02 28.21 -16.55
CA ALA A 83 -9.74 29.42 -17.33
C ALA A 83 -11.01 29.96 -18.00
N VAL A 84 -11.84 29.08 -18.59
CA VAL A 84 -13.12 29.45 -19.20
C VAL A 84 -14.06 30.12 -18.19
N ILE A 85 -14.04 29.69 -16.92
CA ILE A 85 -14.90 30.24 -15.87
C ILE A 85 -14.29 31.50 -15.23
N ALA A 86 -12.99 31.48 -14.97
CA ALA A 86 -12.27 32.48 -14.17
C ALA A 86 -11.85 33.69 -15.00
N VAL A 87 -11.39 33.52 -16.24
CA VAL A 87 -10.91 34.63 -17.08
C VAL A 87 -12.03 35.64 -17.39
N PRO A 88 -13.24 35.25 -17.83
CA PRO A 88 -14.32 36.20 -18.05
C PRO A 88 -14.74 36.91 -16.75
N ARG A 89 -14.78 36.17 -15.64
CA ARG A 89 -15.11 36.73 -14.31
C ARG A 89 -14.05 37.71 -13.80
N ALA A 90 -12.77 37.41 -14.03
CA ALA A 90 -11.67 38.29 -13.67
C ALA A 90 -11.71 39.57 -14.52
N ARG A 91 -11.95 39.47 -15.83
CA ARG A 91 -12.13 40.63 -16.72
C ARG A 91 -13.34 41.49 -16.33
N ALA A 92 -14.47 40.87 -15.99
CA ALA A 92 -15.65 41.60 -15.50
C ALA A 92 -15.37 42.36 -14.19
N ARG A 93 -14.40 41.89 -13.40
CA ARG A 93 -13.93 42.55 -12.16
C ARG A 93 -12.78 43.53 -12.40
N GLY A 94 -12.52 43.91 -13.64
CA GLY A 94 -11.48 44.90 -13.99
C GLY A 94 -10.05 44.37 -13.91
N TRP A 95 -9.86 43.05 -13.83
CA TRP A 95 -8.51 42.48 -13.85
C TRP A 95 -7.87 42.75 -15.21
N ARG A 96 -6.77 43.49 -15.20
CA ARG A 96 -5.87 43.66 -16.35
C ARG A 96 -4.66 42.75 -16.14
N PRO A 97 -4.30 41.90 -17.13
CA PRO A 97 -3.06 41.15 -17.05
C PRO A 97 -1.88 42.13 -16.96
N ALA A 98 -0.89 41.82 -16.11
CA ALA A 98 0.33 42.61 -16.06
C ALA A 98 0.98 42.58 -17.44
N ASP A 99 1.18 43.77 -18.01
CA ASP A 99 1.81 43.92 -19.32
C ASP A 99 3.29 43.51 -19.18
N THR A 100 3.64 42.33 -19.66
CA THR A 100 5.04 41.84 -19.67
C THR A 100 5.82 42.39 -20.87
N GLY A 101 5.22 43.30 -21.66
CA GLY A 101 5.85 43.98 -22.77
C GLY A 101 6.48 45.31 -22.37
N ARG A 102 7.55 45.27 -21.57
CA ARG A 102 8.55 46.35 -21.50
C ARG A 102 9.84 45.74 -20.99
N ASP A 103 10.73 45.41 -21.92
CA ASP A 103 12.19 45.64 -21.91
C ASP A 103 12.73 45.34 -23.32
#